data_AF-A0A7R9TMT4-F1
#
_entry.id   AF-A0A7R9TMT4-F1
#
_cell.length_a   1.000
_cell.length_b   1.000
_cell.length_c   1.000
_cell.angle_alpha   90.00
_cell.angle_beta   90.00
_cell.angle_gamma   90.00
#
_symmetry.space_group_name_H-M   'P 1'
#
loop_
_entity.id
_entity.type
_entity.pdbx_description
1 polymer ?
#
loop_
_entity_poly.entity_id
_entity_poly.type
_entity_poly.pdbx_seq_one_letter_code
_entity_poly.pdbx_strand_id
1 'polypeptide(L)'
;ADVILAVVPPEFPGIGNKAAVRCLQVGSSTAQCPAGQCVLYLATEVDSTDADCADALLRTTLEVMIAANQSSAPPSALWSMFTFQRSLACTDSTDVRGQAGGGALVPGG
;
A
#
# COMPACT_ATOMS: atom_id res chain seq x y z
N ALA A 1 9.45 -12.23 16.06
CA ALA A 1 8.62 -12.66 14.93
C ALA A 1 9.39 -12.37 13.65
N ASP A 2 9.54 -13.35 12.77
CA ASP A 2 10.32 -13.20 11.53
C ASP A 2 9.57 -12.41 10.46
N VAL A 3 8.24 -12.38 10.57
CA VAL A 3 7.35 -11.61 9.71
C VAL A 3 6.23 -11.01 10.57
N ILE A 4 5.96 -9.72 10.40
CA ILE A 4 4.89 -9.00 11.10
C ILE A 4 4.07 -8.25 10.05
N LEU A 5 2.76 -8.50 10.02
CA LEU A 5 1.81 -7.74 9.22
C LEU A 5 1.00 -6.83 10.14
N ALA A 6 1.00 -5.53 9.85
CA ALA A 6 0.20 -4.51 10.50
C ALA A 6 -0.63 -3.75 9.47
N VAL A 7 -1.78 -3.25 9.90
CA VAL A 7 -2.64 -2.39 9.08
C VAL A 7 -2.83 -1.09 9.84
N VAL A 8 -2.45 0.00 9.19
CA VAL A 8 -2.68 1.36 9.67
C VAL A 8 -4.00 1.84 9.07
N PRO A 9 -5.04 2.06 9.89
CA PRO A 9 -6.34 2.49 9.40
C PRO A 9 -6.27 3.93 8.85
N PRO A 10 -7.18 4.33 7.95
CA PRO A 10 -7.19 5.67 7.36
C PRO A 10 -7.37 6.79 8.41
N GLU A 11 -8.14 6.52 9.46
CA GLU A 11 -8.35 7.41 10.60
C GLU A 11 -7.16 7.47 11.59
N PHE A 12 -5.99 6.90 11.25
CA PHE A 12 -4.85 6.91 12.15
C PHE A 12 -4.34 8.35 12.38
N PRO A 13 -4.12 8.77 13.64
CA PRO A 13 -3.67 10.13 13.96
C PRO A 13 -2.36 10.47 13.23
N GLY A 14 -2.37 11.58 12.50
CA GLY A 14 -1.20 12.08 11.78
C GLY A 14 -1.04 11.60 10.33
N ILE A 15 -1.92 10.73 9.83
CA ILE A 15 -1.80 10.14 8.47
C ILE A 15 -2.85 10.70 7.48
N GLY A 16 -3.95 11.27 7.96
CA GLY A 16 -4.79 12.23 7.21
C GLY A 16 -5.43 11.75 5.90
N ASN A 17 -5.50 10.44 5.64
CA ASN A 17 -5.91 9.89 4.34
C ASN A 17 -7.13 8.97 4.46
N LYS A 18 -7.82 8.75 3.35
CA LYS A 18 -8.98 7.86 3.20
C LYS A 18 -8.61 6.40 2.97
N ALA A 19 -7.36 6.09 2.65
CA ALA A 19 -6.89 4.73 2.38
C ALA A 19 -6.12 4.12 3.57
N ALA A 20 -6.32 2.83 3.81
CA ALA A 20 -5.55 2.07 4.79
C ALA A 20 -4.16 1.74 4.24
N VAL A 21 -3.14 1.84 5.09
CA VAL A 21 -1.77 1.43 4.74
C VAL A 21 -1.49 0.06 5.32
N ARG A 22 -1.04 -0.87 4.49
CA ARG A 22 -0.58 -2.20 4.88
C ARG A 22 0.92 -2.17 5.07
N CYS A 23 1.40 -2.66 6.21
CA CYS A 23 2.79 -2.67 6.59
C CYS A 23 3.25 -4.11 6.83
N LEU A 24 4.25 -4.59 6.10
CA LEU A 24 4.84 -5.92 6.28
C LEU A 24 6.31 -5.76 6.65
N GLN A 25 6.66 -6.09 7.90
CA GLN A 25 8.04 -6.19 8.35
C GLN A 25 8.54 -7.61 8.16
N VAL A 26 9.74 -7.74 7.60
CA VAL A 26 10.42 -9.00 7.35
C VAL A 26 11.82 -8.96 7.96
N GLY A 27 12.13 -9.88 8.87
CA GLY A 27 13.40 -9.97 9.57
C GLY A 27 14.46 -10.78 8.82
N SER A 28 15.73 -10.66 9.26
CA SER A 28 16.89 -11.28 8.61
C SER A 28 16.88 -12.82 8.56
N SER A 29 16.13 -13.47 9.46
CA SER A 29 15.87 -14.91 9.49
C SER A 29 15.19 -15.44 8.22
N THR A 30 14.52 -14.58 7.45
CA THR A 30 13.89 -14.94 6.17
C THR A 30 14.87 -14.90 4.99
N ALA A 31 16.15 -14.58 5.24
CA ALA A 31 17.19 -14.40 4.23
C ALA A 31 16.91 -13.28 3.19
N GLN A 32 15.97 -12.37 3.46
CA GLN A 32 15.69 -11.21 2.59
C GLN A 32 16.54 -9.97 2.90
N CYS A 33 17.24 -9.95 4.03
CA CYS A 33 18.12 -8.86 4.43
C CYS A 33 19.29 -9.34 5.32
N PRO A 34 20.38 -8.55 5.44
CA PRO A 34 21.51 -8.86 6.32
C PRO A 34 21.11 -9.02 7.79
N ALA A 35 21.91 -9.77 8.55
CA ALA A 35 21.71 -9.96 9.98
C ALA A 35 21.65 -8.62 10.74
N GLY A 36 20.66 -8.48 11.63
CA GLY A 36 20.43 -7.25 12.41
C GLY A 36 19.64 -6.17 11.66
N GLN A 37 19.21 -6.43 10.43
CA GLN A 37 18.35 -5.53 9.65
C GLN A 37 16.96 -6.15 9.42
N CYS A 38 16.04 -5.32 8.96
CA CYS A 38 14.72 -5.74 8.49
C CYS A 38 14.34 -4.99 7.23
N VAL A 39 13.48 -5.60 6.42
CA VAL A 39 12.81 -4.95 5.29
C VAL A 39 11.40 -4.60 5.73
N LEU A 40 10.95 -3.38 5.43
CA LEU A 40 9.61 -2.93 5.70
C LEU A 40 8.93 -2.58 4.37
N TYR A 41 7.90 -3.35 4.01
CA TYR A 41 7.06 -3.08 2.86
C TYR A 41 5.85 -2.27 3.30
N LEU A 42 5.59 -1.19 2.59
CA LEU A 42 4.48 -0.26 2.82
C LEU A 42 3.66 -0.19 1.54
N ALA A 43 2.37 -0.44 1.64
CA ALA A 43 1.46 -0.45 0.49
C ALA A 43 0.14 0.25 0.83
N THR A 44 -0.34 1.06 -0.09
CA THR A 44 -1.65 1.68 -0.04
C THR A 44 -2.30 1.55 -1.41
N GLU A 45 -3.62 1.50 -1.44
CA GLU A 45 -4.37 1.68 -2.68
C GLU A 45 -4.38 3.18 -3.02
N VAL A 46 -4.31 3.47 -4.32
CA VAL A 46 -4.20 4.82 -4.85
C VAL A 46 -5.14 4.93 -6.04
N ASP A 47 -6.10 5.84 -5.94
CA ASP A 47 -6.92 6.22 -7.08
C ASP A 47 -6.13 7.17 -8.00
N SER A 48 -6.42 7.14 -9.31
CA SER A 48 -5.64 7.86 -10.32
C SER A 48 -5.53 9.38 -10.11
N THR A 49 -6.38 9.96 -9.27
CA THR A 49 -6.39 11.38 -8.90
C THR A 49 -5.43 11.73 -7.77
N ASP A 50 -4.94 10.76 -7.01
CA ASP A 50 -4.19 10.97 -5.76
C ASP A 50 -2.77 10.39 -5.80
N ALA A 51 -2.24 10.10 -7.01
CA ALA A 51 -0.93 9.50 -7.17
C ALA A 51 0.19 10.32 -6.52
N ASP A 52 0.17 11.65 -6.65
CA ASP A 52 1.18 12.53 -6.04
C ASP A 52 1.11 12.54 -4.50
N CYS A 53 -0.01 12.14 -3.90
CA CYS A 53 -0.21 12.11 -2.45
C CYS A 53 0.21 10.79 -1.79
N ALA A 54 0.36 9.71 -2.56
CA ALA A 54 0.64 8.39 -2.00
C ALA A 54 2.06 8.24 -1.47
N ASP A 55 3.08 8.81 -2.14
CA ASP A 55 4.46 8.78 -1.64
C ASP A 55 4.56 9.53 -0.30
N ALA A 56 3.94 10.73 -0.22
CA ALA A 56 3.85 11.49 1.02
C ALA A 56 3.14 10.69 2.13
N LEU A 57 2.03 10.01 1.81
CA LEU A 57 1.31 9.16 2.76
C LEU A 57 2.20 8.06 3.35
N LEU A 58 2.88 7.31 2.48
CA LEU A 58 3.71 6.18 2.92
C LEU A 58 4.93 6.66 3.71
N ARG A 59 5.51 7.81 3.37
CA ARG A 59 6.57 8.46 4.15
C ARG A 59 6.10 8.89 5.53
N THR A 60 4.97 9.60 5.62
CA THR A 60 4.41 10.01 6.90
C THR A 60 4.05 8.79 7.75
N THR A 61 3.53 7.73 7.14
CA THR A 61 3.24 6.47 7.84
C THR A 61 4.51 5.84 8.42
N LEU A 62 5.60 5.82 7.63
CA LEU A 62 6.91 5.34 8.10
C LEU A 62 7.43 6.16 9.28
N GLU A 63 7.40 7.48 9.18
CA GLU A 63 7.85 8.39 10.25
C GLU A 63 7.06 8.19 11.54
N VAL A 64 5.73 8.08 11.43
CA VAL A 64 4.84 7.83 12.57
C VAL A 64 5.13 6.48 13.22
N MET A 65 5.36 5.42 12.44
CA MET A 65 5.72 4.11 13.00
C MET A 65 7.08 4.12 13.72
N ILE A 66 8.06 4.82 13.16
CA ILE A 66 9.37 4.99 13.80
C ILE A 66 9.22 5.79 15.10
N ALA A 67 8.48 6.90 15.07
CA ALA A 67 8.24 7.75 16.24
C ALA A 67 7.43 7.06 17.34
N ALA A 68 6.49 6.18 16.96
CA ALA A 68 5.72 5.37 17.90
C ALA A 68 6.56 4.29 18.59
N ASN A 69 7.75 4.00 18.09
CA ASN A 69 8.65 3.04 18.72
C ASN A 69 9.28 3.66 19.98
N GLN A 70 8.82 3.20 21.15
CA GLN A 70 9.28 3.67 22.45
C GLN A 70 10.65 3.10 22.88
N SER A 71 11.36 2.43 21.98
CA SER A 71 12.70 1.89 22.25
C SER A 71 13.70 3.01 22.54
N SER A 72 14.65 2.75 23.46
CA SER A 72 15.80 3.62 23.74
C SER A 72 16.71 3.80 22.51
N ALA A 73 16.61 2.92 21.53
CA ALA A 73 17.24 3.04 20.22
C ALA A 73 16.17 2.79 19.16
N PRO A 74 15.48 3.84 18.67
CA PRO A 74 14.47 3.69 17.65
C PRO A 74 15.10 3.22 16.33
N PRO A 75 14.38 2.41 15.53
CA PRO A 75 14.85 1.99 14.22
C PRO A 75 14.98 3.20 13.30
N SER A 76 15.95 3.14 12.38
CA SER A 76 16.12 4.16 11.34
C SER A 76 15.99 3.54 9.95
N ALA A 77 15.45 4.32 9.01
CA ALA A 77 15.42 3.93 7.62
C ALA A 77 16.81 4.11 7.00
N LEU A 78 17.47 3.01 6.64
CA LEU A 78 18.78 3.03 5.98
C LEU A 78 18.66 3.33 4.48
N TRP A 79 17.58 2.85 3.86
CA TRP A 79 17.28 3.04 2.44
C TRP A 79 15.77 2.89 2.22
N SER A 80 15.23 3.67 1.27
CA SER A 80 13.80 3.63 0.91
C SER A 80 13.62 3.86 -0.59
N MET A 81 12.66 3.16 -1.18
CA MET A 81 12.22 3.36 -2.56
C MET A 81 10.69 3.31 -2.61
N PHE A 82 10.11 4.18 -3.42
CA PHE A 82 8.67 4.25 -3.64
C PHE A 82 8.39 4.01 -5.11
N THR A 83 7.35 3.22 -5.39
CA THR A 83 6.95 2.86 -6.74
C THR A 83 5.45 2.72 -6.83
N PHE A 84 4.90 3.06 -7.99
CA PHE A 84 3.50 2.88 -8.31
C PHE A 84 3.35 1.64 -9.18
N GLN A 85 2.54 0.69 -8.72
CA GLN A 85 2.20 -0.48 -9.49
C GLN A 85 0.74 -0.36 -9.95
N ARG A 86 0.52 -0.46 -11.25
CA ARG A 86 -0.84 -0.53 -11.79
C ARG A 86 -1.45 -1.85 -11.33
N SER A 87 -2.55 -1.78 -10.59
CA SER A 87 -3.34 -2.96 -10.28
C SER A 87 -3.93 -3.49 -11.59
N LEU A 88 -3.52 -4.70 -11.97
CA LEU A 88 -4.27 -5.47 -12.96
C LEU A 88 -5.45 -6.04 -12.20
N ALA A 89 -6.60 -5.36 -12.26
CA ALA A 89 -7.82 -5.95 -11.77
C ALA A 89 -7.97 -7.33 -12.45
N CYS A 90 -8.06 -8.39 -11.65
CA CYS A 90 -8.63 -9.63 -12.15
C CYS A 90 -10.05 -9.23 -12.57
N THR A 91 -10.29 -9.04 -13.87
CA THR A 91 -11.64 -9.16 -14.41
C THR A 91 -12.06 -10.59 -14.12
N ASP A 92 -12.66 -10.78 -12.95
CA ASP A 92 -13.42 -11.98 -12.64
C ASP A 92 -14.38 -12.16 -13.81
N SER A 93 -14.19 -13.25 -14.56
CA SER A 93 -15.00 -13.59 -15.72
C SER A 93 -16.34 -14.15 -15.24
N THR A 94 -17.01 -13.38 -14.40
CA THR A 94 -18.41 -13.58 -13.99
C THR A 94 -19.22 -12.39 -14.48
N ASP A 95 -19.11 -12.11 -15.79
CA ASP A 95 -20.17 -11.44 -16.55
C ASP A 95 -21.38 -12.39 -16.62
N VAL A 96 -22.15 -12.45 -15.54
CA VAL A 96 -23.49 -13.03 -15.55
C VAL A 96 -24.42 -12.06 -14.85
N ARG A 97 -25.20 -11.36 -15.68
CA ARG A 97 -26.31 -10.42 -15.42
C ARG A 97 -25.93 -8.95 -15.26
N GLY A 98 -26.16 -8.20 -16.34
CA GLY A 98 -26.35 -6.76 -16.23
C GLY A 98 -26.47 -5.96 -17.52
N GLN A 99 -26.56 -6.56 -18.71
CA GLN A 99 -26.73 -5.80 -19.94
C GLN A 99 -28.18 -5.29 -20.06
N ALA A 100 -28.42 -4.08 -19.55
CA ALA A 100 -29.60 -3.28 -19.85
C ALA A 100 -29.18 -1.84 -20.15
N GLY A 101 -29.22 -1.47 -21.43
CA GLY A 101 -29.40 -0.09 -21.87
C GLY A 101 -28.23 0.55 -22.62
N GLY A 102 -28.35 0.64 -23.95
CA GLY A 102 -27.80 1.80 -24.67
C GLY A 102 -26.83 1.56 -25.83
N GLY A 103 -26.87 0.43 -26.53
CA GLY A 103 -26.15 0.28 -27.81
C GLY A 103 -27.01 0.72 -28.99
N ALA A 104 -26.81 1.95 -29.48
CA ALA A 104 -27.42 2.42 -30.73
C ALA A 104 -26.87 1.60 -31.91
N LEU A 105 -27.74 0.80 -32.54
CA LEU A 105 -27.47 0.14 -33.82
C LEU A 105 -27.38 1.20 -34.91
N VAL A 106 -26.19 1.36 -35.51
CA VAL A 106 -26.01 1.99 -36.82
C VAL A 106 -26.50 1.02 -37.89
N PRO A 107 -27.50 1.37 -38.72
CA PRO A 107 -27.81 0.57 -39.90
C PRO A 107 -26.90 1.00 -41.05
N GLY A 108 -26.09 0.05 -41.54
CA GLY A 108 -25.45 0.15 -42.85
C GLY A 108 -26.45 -0.18 -43.96
N GLY A 109 -26.48 0.68 -44.97
CA GLY A 109 -27.15 0.51 -46.25
C GLY A 109 -26.46 1.39 -47.28
#